data_AF-U4QPX1-F1
#
_entry.id   AF-U4QPX1-F1
#
_cell.length_a   1.000
_cell.length_b   1.000
_cell.length_c   1.000
_cell.angle_alpha   90.00
_cell.angle_beta   90.00
_cell.angle_gamma   90.00
#
_symmetry.space_group_name_H-M   'P 1'
#
loop_
_entity.id
_entity.type
_entity.pdbx_description
1 polymer ?
#
loop_
_entity_poly.entity_id
_entity_poly.type
_entity_poly.pdbx_seq_one_letter_code
_entity_poly.pdbx_strand_id
1 'polypeptide(L)'
;MQLSFHGAASCVTGSCHLLDVDGFRILIDCGLFQGEDELFSSNLKPFGFEPSSISAVILTHAHLDHCGRLPTLVRQGFRGPVYATSPTRYLAEIVLWDAAHLQEERFQGKTGRQKSPSRSSSRYTPYRIADVIDTMGHFGPSAEYEVPVNLAPGIDATFYNAGHILGSASVQITVSRPGRKTRILFSGDLGPGHPALLSPASPPEDSDYVVMETTYGDRLHRSFEESKEELLGVLTETYGRGGKVLIPTFALERAQDLLFFFREWKSEGRLPGRQSYFLDSPMAINVTHIYERFPELLGDRLLAEFQKKKIHFCFPNSSLPGRLMNRAQSVIRDPVGLFWPVREWCPEEESSIIWRRRWKILDPAWSLSDTRRREHWEEPFWKAVKRCVFRES
;
A
#
# COMPACT_ATOMS: atom_id res chain seq x y z
N MET A 1 -4.99 22.71 23.00
CA MET A 1 -4.77 21.51 22.18
C MET A 1 -6.10 20.83 21.97
N GLN A 2 -6.50 20.63 20.72
CA GLN A 2 -7.74 19.98 20.32
C GLN A 2 -7.43 18.99 19.18
N LEU A 3 -7.95 17.78 19.28
CA LEU A 3 -7.83 16.75 18.24
C LEU A 3 -9.21 16.49 17.62
N SER A 4 -9.30 16.51 16.30
CA SER A 4 -10.50 16.14 15.55
C SER A 4 -10.18 15.10 14.46
N PHE A 5 -11.16 14.24 14.18
CA PHE A 5 -11.06 13.12 13.26
C PHE A 5 -11.87 13.44 12.00
N HIS A 6 -11.21 13.47 10.83
CA HIS A 6 -11.79 13.83 9.52
C HIS A 6 -11.77 12.67 8.52
N GLY A 7 -11.40 11.47 8.98
CA GLY A 7 -11.40 10.21 8.24
C GLY A 7 -10.82 9.08 9.08
N ALA A 8 -10.89 7.84 8.58
CA ALA A 8 -10.48 6.61 9.29
C ALA A 8 -11.00 6.46 10.74
N ALA A 9 -12.19 7.01 11.02
CA ALA A 9 -12.89 6.84 12.30
C ALA A 9 -14.10 5.94 12.08
N SER A 10 -14.03 4.69 12.55
CA SER A 10 -14.99 3.60 12.24
C SER A 10 -14.93 3.09 10.79
N CYS A 11 -13.85 3.37 10.06
CA CYS A 11 -13.50 2.78 8.76
C CYS A 11 -11.98 2.66 8.65
N VAL A 12 -11.47 1.80 7.76
CA VAL A 12 -10.02 1.60 7.63
C VAL A 12 -9.38 2.69 6.77
N THR A 13 -10.05 3.09 5.68
CA THR A 13 -9.43 4.04 4.74
C THR A 13 -9.72 5.51 5.00
N GLY A 14 -8.89 6.37 4.41
CA GLY A 14 -9.08 7.81 4.39
C GLY A 14 -8.52 8.54 5.61
N SER A 15 -7.42 8.05 6.19
CA SER A 15 -6.79 8.61 7.39
C SER A 15 -6.59 10.11 7.27
N CYS A 16 -7.13 10.86 8.24
CA CYS A 16 -7.06 12.31 8.27
C CYS A 16 -7.41 12.84 9.66
N HIS A 17 -6.39 13.29 10.40
CA HIS A 17 -6.54 13.74 11.78
C HIS A 17 -6.01 15.17 11.91
N LEU A 18 -6.76 16.06 12.55
CA LEU A 18 -6.37 17.45 12.72
C LEU A 18 -6.06 17.73 14.19
N LEU A 19 -4.82 18.10 14.47
CA LEU A 19 -4.35 18.54 15.77
C LEU A 19 -4.16 20.06 15.75
N ASP A 20 -4.97 20.77 16.53
CA ASP A 20 -4.87 22.22 16.73
C ASP A 20 -4.14 22.53 18.04
N VAL A 21 -2.98 23.17 17.94
CA VAL A 21 -2.15 23.60 19.07
C VAL A 21 -2.08 25.13 19.06
N ASP A 22 -3.00 25.76 19.78
CA ASP A 22 -3.06 27.21 19.96
C ASP A 22 -3.09 27.99 18.62
N GLY A 23 -3.81 27.44 17.62
CA GLY A 23 -3.93 28.01 16.28
C GLY A 23 -2.91 27.47 15.28
N PHE A 24 -1.86 26.76 15.73
CA PHE A 24 -0.98 26.01 14.83
C PHE A 24 -1.63 24.66 14.51
N ARG A 25 -2.05 24.50 13.25
CA ARG A 25 -2.90 23.39 12.78
C ARG A 25 -2.08 22.36 12.03
N ILE A 26 -1.95 21.18 12.61
CA ILE A 26 -1.17 20.06 12.08
C ILE A 26 -2.12 19.00 11.59
N LEU A 27 -2.02 18.64 10.32
CA LEU A 27 -2.76 17.52 9.75
C LEU A 27 -1.88 16.27 9.77
N ILE A 28 -2.32 15.21 10.45
CA ILE A 28 -1.69 13.90 10.42
C ILE A 28 -2.42 13.05 9.36
N ASP A 29 -1.69 12.72 8.31
CA ASP A 29 -2.18 12.08 7.09
C ASP A 29 -3.29 12.84 6.34
N CYS A 30 -3.40 12.58 5.05
CA CYS A 30 -4.45 13.09 4.18
C CYS A 30 -4.76 12.03 3.13
N GLY A 31 -5.44 10.98 3.56
CA GLY A 31 -5.61 9.75 2.83
C GLY A 31 -6.89 9.65 2.01
N LEU A 32 -6.87 8.90 0.91
CA LEU A 32 -8.04 8.67 0.05
C LEU A 32 -8.94 7.56 0.62
N PHE A 33 -10.25 7.80 0.63
CA PHE A 33 -11.24 6.76 0.95
C PHE A 33 -11.31 5.76 -0.20
N GLN A 34 -10.97 4.50 0.08
CA GLN A 34 -11.03 3.40 -0.89
C GLN A 34 -12.21 2.51 -0.53
N GLY A 35 -12.89 1.92 -1.51
CA GLY A 35 -14.10 1.13 -1.22
C GLY A 35 -15.14 1.16 -2.32
N GLU A 36 -16.35 0.77 -1.94
CA GLU A 36 -17.55 0.92 -2.77
C GLU A 36 -17.80 2.40 -3.11
N ASP A 37 -18.61 2.66 -4.14
CA ASP A 37 -18.84 4.01 -4.69
C ASP A 37 -19.23 5.06 -3.64
N GLU A 38 -19.95 4.69 -2.58
CA GLU A 38 -20.35 5.62 -1.51
C GLU A 38 -19.14 6.11 -0.69
N LEU A 39 -18.24 5.20 -0.31
CA LEU A 39 -16.99 5.54 0.37
C LEU A 39 -16.10 6.37 -0.56
N PHE A 40 -15.94 5.93 -1.81
CA PHE A 40 -15.13 6.67 -2.79
C PHE A 40 -15.69 8.07 -3.07
N SER A 41 -17.02 8.25 -3.08
CA SER A 41 -17.65 9.56 -3.26
C SER A 41 -17.33 10.54 -2.12
N SER A 42 -16.93 10.04 -0.94
CA SER A 42 -16.51 10.88 0.17
C SER A 42 -15.22 11.63 -0.11
N ASN A 43 -14.42 11.22 -1.10
CA ASN A 43 -13.26 11.98 -1.57
C ASN A 43 -13.63 13.30 -2.27
N LEU A 44 -14.90 13.47 -2.66
CA LEU A 44 -15.41 14.70 -3.27
C LEU A 44 -16.05 15.63 -2.24
N LYS A 45 -16.29 15.15 -1.02
CA LYS A 45 -16.85 15.96 0.05
C LYS A 45 -15.78 16.92 0.59
N PRO A 46 -16.17 18.10 1.11
CA PRO A 46 -15.25 18.98 1.82
C PRO A 46 -14.60 18.26 3.01
N PHE A 47 -13.37 18.64 3.36
CA PHE A 47 -12.60 18.03 4.46
C PHE A 47 -13.22 18.23 5.86
N GLY A 48 -14.17 19.16 6.02
CA GLY A 48 -14.69 19.58 7.33
C GLY A 48 -13.77 20.56 8.07
N PHE A 49 -12.70 21.00 7.42
CA PHE A 49 -11.85 22.13 7.80
C PHE A 49 -11.45 22.89 6.53
N GLU A 50 -10.97 24.11 6.70
CA GLU A 50 -10.47 24.95 5.61
C GLU A 50 -9.02 24.55 5.27
N PRO A 51 -8.71 24.02 4.07
CA PRO A 51 -7.36 23.56 3.70
C PRO A 51 -6.28 24.63 3.82
N SER A 52 -6.62 25.88 3.53
CA SER A 52 -5.70 27.02 3.67
C SER A 52 -5.35 27.36 5.12
N SER A 53 -6.11 26.85 6.11
CA SER A 53 -5.83 27.03 7.54
C SER A 53 -4.80 26.05 8.11
N ILE A 54 -4.40 25.03 7.35
CA ILE A 54 -3.45 24.00 7.81
C ILE A 54 -2.03 24.54 7.73
N SER A 55 -1.32 24.51 8.85
CA SER A 55 0.05 25.02 8.99
C SER A 55 1.08 24.03 8.47
N ALA A 56 0.90 22.75 8.72
CA ALA A 56 1.78 21.68 8.27
C ALA A 56 1.02 20.36 8.13
N VAL A 57 1.53 19.48 7.27
CA VAL A 57 1.08 18.09 7.16
C VAL A 57 2.21 17.17 7.61
N ILE A 58 1.88 16.12 8.34
CA ILE A 58 2.77 15.04 8.72
C ILE A 58 2.22 13.78 8.07
N LEU A 59 3.03 13.15 7.23
CA LEU A 59 2.68 11.91 6.57
C LEU A 59 3.37 10.73 7.25
N THR A 60 2.57 9.82 7.81
CA THR A 60 3.07 8.62 8.51
C THR A 60 3.71 7.65 7.52
N HIS A 61 3.03 7.37 6.41
CA HIS A 61 3.53 6.48 5.38
C HIS A 61 2.82 6.68 4.03
N ALA A 62 3.30 6.00 2.99
CA ALA A 62 2.96 6.28 1.61
C ALA A 62 1.74 5.52 1.05
N HIS A 63 0.98 4.76 1.85
CA HIS A 63 -0.23 4.14 1.34
C HIS A 63 -1.25 5.19 0.89
N LEU A 64 -2.06 4.83 -0.12
CA LEU A 64 -2.98 5.76 -0.77
C LEU A 64 -4.08 6.27 0.20
N ASP A 65 -4.48 5.46 1.16
CA ASP A 65 -5.38 5.81 2.26
C ASP A 65 -4.74 6.63 3.38
N HIS A 66 -3.47 7.06 3.21
CA HIS A 66 -2.78 8.02 4.08
C HIS A 66 -2.25 9.24 3.31
N CYS A 67 -1.89 9.10 2.03
CA CYS A 67 -1.35 10.20 1.21
C CYS A 67 -2.28 10.67 0.09
N GLY A 68 -3.29 9.88 -0.28
CA GLY A 68 -3.98 10.00 -1.55
C GLY A 68 -4.92 11.20 -1.72
N ARG A 69 -5.18 12.00 -0.68
CA ARG A 69 -5.89 13.29 -0.79
C ARG A 69 -4.95 14.50 -0.71
N LEU A 70 -3.63 14.33 -0.57
CA LEU A 70 -2.67 15.45 -0.58
C LEU A 70 -2.83 16.35 -1.82
N PRO A 71 -2.99 15.83 -3.06
CA PRO A 71 -3.19 16.71 -4.22
C PRO A 71 -4.49 17.49 -4.18
N THR A 72 -5.56 16.88 -3.66
CA THR A 72 -6.82 17.59 -3.44
C THR A 72 -6.67 18.68 -2.38
N LEU A 73 -5.92 18.44 -1.30
CA LEU A 73 -5.63 19.40 -0.23
C LEU A 73 -4.86 20.62 -0.77
N VAL A 74 -3.79 20.39 -1.55
CA VAL A 74 -2.96 21.44 -2.18
C VAL A 74 -3.79 22.28 -3.16
N ARG A 75 -4.56 21.60 -4.04
CA ARG A 75 -5.46 22.27 -5.00
C ARG A 75 -6.50 23.14 -4.32
N GLN A 76 -6.98 22.75 -3.14
CA GLN A 76 -7.98 23.50 -2.36
C GLN A 76 -7.39 24.61 -1.48
N GLY A 77 -6.08 24.87 -1.53
CA GLY A 77 -5.49 26.06 -0.92
C GLY A 77 -4.47 25.82 0.18
N PHE A 78 -4.15 24.57 0.51
CA PHE A 78 -3.02 24.28 1.41
C PHE A 78 -1.70 24.77 0.81
N ARG A 79 -0.87 25.43 1.62
CA ARG A 79 0.43 25.98 1.21
C ARG A 79 1.59 25.63 2.13
N GLY A 80 1.34 24.92 3.23
CA GLY A 80 2.37 24.56 4.19
C GLY A 80 3.30 23.44 3.72
N PRO A 81 4.29 23.07 4.54
CA PRO A 81 5.16 21.92 4.28
C PRO A 81 4.48 20.58 4.61
N VAL A 82 4.86 19.54 3.88
CA VAL A 82 4.59 18.13 4.19
C VAL A 82 5.87 17.51 4.73
N TYR A 83 5.83 17.00 5.96
CA TYR A 83 6.93 16.28 6.60
C TYR A 83 6.70 14.78 6.51
N ALA A 84 7.73 14.07 6.05
CA ALA A 84 7.74 12.62 5.91
C ALA A 84 9.18 12.13 5.98
N THR A 85 9.39 10.84 6.21
CA THR A 85 10.69 10.22 6.01
C THR A 85 11.08 10.23 4.52
N SER A 86 12.38 10.12 4.23
CA SER A 86 12.88 10.12 2.85
C SER A 86 12.26 9.02 1.98
N PRO A 87 12.18 7.74 2.43
CA PRO A 87 11.52 6.70 1.63
C PRO A 87 10.01 6.97 1.45
N THR A 88 9.30 7.44 2.48
CA THR A 88 7.88 7.77 2.37
C THR A 88 7.63 8.85 1.32
N ARG A 89 8.51 9.86 1.21
CA ARG A 89 8.42 10.88 0.14
C ARG A 89 8.50 10.26 -1.25
N TYR A 90 9.51 9.42 -1.51
CA TYR A 90 9.69 8.77 -2.82
C TYR A 90 8.55 7.79 -3.16
N LEU A 91 8.07 7.06 -2.16
CA LEU A 91 6.96 6.13 -2.34
C LEU A 91 5.64 6.87 -2.58
N ALA A 92 5.38 7.95 -1.84
CA ALA A 92 4.20 8.78 -2.02
C ALA A 92 4.16 9.38 -3.43
N GLU A 93 5.31 9.81 -3.97
CA GLU A 93 5.39 10.25 -5.37
C GLU A 93 4.87 9.18 -6.33
N ILE A 94 5.43 7.96 -6.28
CA ILE A 94 5.02 6.85 -7.14
C ILE A 94 3.53 6.54 -6.99
N VAL A 95 3.04 6.44 -5.75
CA VAL A 95 1.65 6.10 -5.43
C VAL A 95 0.68 7.16 -5.96
N LEU A 96 1.01 8.44 -5.79
CA LEU A 96 0.16 9.55 -6.25
C LEU A 96 0.12 9.63 -7.78
N TRP A 97 1.26 9.42 -8.45
CA TRP A 97 1.35 9.37 -9.91
C TRP A 97 0.51 8.24 -10.50
N ASP A 98 0.66 7.02 -9.98
CA ASP A 98 -0.09 5.85 -10.43
C ASP A 98 -1.60 6.06 -10.22
N ALA A 99 -1.99 6.55 -9.04
CA ALA A 99 -3.38 6.85 -8.74
C ALA A 99 -3.97 7.94 -9.66
N ALA A 100 -3.23 9.01 -9.97
CA ALA A 100 -3.67 10.03 -10.93
C ALA A 100 -3.88 9.44 -12.33
N HIS A 101 -2.93 8.63 -12.80
CA HIS A 101 -3.00 7.99 -14.11
C HIS A 101 -4.22 7.09 -14.24
N LEU A 102 -4.43 6.20 -13.26
CA LEU A 102 -5.58 5.29 -13.21
C LEU A 102 -6.92 6.04 -13.14
N GLN A 103 -6.99 7.13 -12.39
CA GLN A 103 -8.19 7.97 -12.32
C GLN A 103 -8.49 8.63 -13.68
N GLU A 104 -7.47 9.15 -14.36
CA GLU A 104 -7.63 9.76 -15.69
C GLU A 104 -8.02 8.74 -16.77
N GLU A 105 -7.43 7.53 -16.77
CA GLU A 105 -7.79 6.46 -17.71
C GLU A 105 -9.24 6.00 -17.54
N ARG A 106 -9.70 5.89 -16.28
CA ARG A 106 -11.11 5.60 -15.96
C ARG A 106 -12.03 6.69 -16.46
N PHE A 107 -11.67 7.96 -16.26
CA PHE A 107 -12.44 9.11 -16.75
C PHE A 107 -12.54 9.16 -18.28
N GLN A 108 -11.46 8.81 -18.99
CA GLN A 108 -11.42 8.79 -20.45
C GLN A 108 -12.15 7.61 -21.10
N GLY A 109 -12.73 6.68 -20.31
CA GLY A 109 -13.47 5.52 -20.82
C GLY A 109 -12.60 4.49 -21.54
N LYS A 110 -11.27 4.54 -21.37
CA LYS A 110 -10.31 3.60 -21.99
C LYS A 110 -10.30 2.23 -21.33
N THR A 111 -10.86 2.11 -20.13
CA THR A 111 -11.15 0.81 -19.51
C THR A 111 -12.48 0.31 -20.10
N GLY A 112 -12.45 -0.81 -20.84
CA GLY A 112 -13.51 -1.29 -21.76
C GLY A 112 -14.89 -1.64 -21.16
N ARG A 113 -15.26 -1.10 -20.01
CA ARG A 113 -16.59 -1.18 -19.41
C ARG A 113 -17.04 0.20 -18.97
N GLN A 114 -17.84 0.88 -19.78
CA GLN A 114 -18.95 1.72 -19.29
C GLN A 114 -19.85 2.19 -20.45
N LYS A 115 -20.67 1.26 -20.96
CA LYS A 115 -21.90 1.56 -21.70
C LYS A 115 -23.13 1.23 -20.84
N SER A 116 -23.11 1.59 -19.55
CA SER A 116 -24.32 1.54 -18.71
C SER A 116 -24.63 2.96 -18.19
N PRO A 117 -25.82 3.53 -18.45
CA PRO A 117 -26.12 4.95 -18.18
C PRO A 117 -26.34 5.31 -16.70
N SER A 118 -26.29 4.35 -15.77
CA SER A 118 -26.61 4.59 -14.36
C SER A 118 -25.38 4.48 -13.45
N ARG A 119 -24.56 5.53 -13.36
CA ARG A 119 -23.68 5.82 -12.22
C ARG A 119 -22.93 7.13 -12.46
N SER A 120 -23.43 8.23 -11.89
CA SER A 120 -22.81 9.56 -12.00
C SER A 120 -21.45 9.64 -11.31
N SER A 121 -21.08 8.67 -10.48
CA SER A 121 -19.80 8.56 -9.76
C SER A 121 -18.59 8.30 -10.66
N SER A 122 -18.76 7.77 -11.87
CA SER A 122 -17.64 7.36 -12.72
C SER A 122 -16.95 8.48 -13.50
N ARG A 123 -17.43 9.72 -13.36
CA ARG A 123 -16.94 10.90 -14.11
C ARG A 123 -16.12 11.88 -13.27
N TYR A 124 -15.62 11.48 -12.11
CA TYR A 124 -14.89 12.40 -11.23
C TYR A 124 -13.53 11.84 -10.83
N THR A 125 -12.49 12.63 -11.06
CA THR A 125 -11.13 12.40 -10.55
C THR A 125 -10.91 13.36 -9.37
N PRO A 126 -10.61 12.86 -8.16
CA PRO A 126 -10.27 13.72 -7.01
C PRO A 126 -9.16 14.75 -7.33
N TYR A 127 -8.22 14.35 -8.19
CA TYR A 127 -7.12 15.18 -8.70
C TYR A 127 -6.61 14.64 -10.06
N ARG A 128 -5.64 15.34 -10.66
CA ARG A 128 -4.99 15.01 -11.94
C ARG A 128 -3.48 14.93 -11.77
N ILE A 129 -2.78 14.50 -12.82
CA ILE A 129 -1.32 14.48 -12.90
C ILE A 129 -0.68 15.83 -12.50
N ALA A 130 -1.24 16.95 -12.99
CA ALA A 130 -0.71 18.28 -12.67
C ALA A 130 -0.74 18.59 -11.17
N ASP A 131 -1.80 18.14 -10.47
CA ASP A 131 -1.93 18.37 -9.02
C ASP A 131 -0.88 17.57 -8.23
N VAL A 132 -0.43 16.41 -8.75
CA VAL A 132 0.65 15.63 -8.12
C VAL A 132 1.97 16.40 -8.16
N ILE A 133 2.28 17.04 -9.29
CA ILE A 133 3.50 17.86 -9.44
C ILE A 133 3.51 18.98 -8.39
N ASP A 134 2.41 19.72 -8.28
CA ASP A 134 2.27 20.80 -7.30
C ASP A 134 2.43 20.26 -5.87
N THR A 135 1.86 19.10 -5.59
CA THR A 135 1.96 18.43 -4.28
C THR A 135 3.40 18.09 -3.91
N MET A 136 4.18 17.58 -4.86
CA MET A 136 5.58 17.23 -4.60
C MET A 136 6.43 18.45 -4.23
N GLY A 137 6.04 19.65 -4.67
CA GLY A 137 6.65 20.92 -4.28
C GLY A 137 6.45 21.29 -2.80
N HIS A 138 5.46 20.70 -2.12
CA HIS A 138 5.19 20.94 -0.70
C HIS A 138 5.96 20.00 0.24
N PHE A 139 6.56 18.92 -0.24
CA PHE A 139 7.38 18.05 0.61
C PHE A 139 8.64 18.81 1.06
N GLY A 140 8.72 19.07 2.37
CA GLY A 140 9.84 19.75 3.02
C GLY A 140 11.08 18.86 3.15
N PRO A 141 12.06 19.27 3.99
CA PRO A 141 13.17 18.42 4.38
C PRO A 141 12.66 17.08 4.94
N SER A 142 13.29 15.99 4.51
CA SER A 142 12.95 14.66 4.99
C SER A 142 13.23 14.55 6.49
N ALA A 143 12.30 13.95 7.23
CA ALA A 143 12.50 13.63 8.63
C ALA A 143 13.43 12.41 8.77
N GLU A 144 14.33 12.49 9.74
CA GLU A 144 15.12 11.36 10.22
C GLU A 144 14.41 10.71 11.41
N TYR A 145 14.54 9.39 11.54
CA TYR A 145 13.98 8.70 12.70
C TYR A 145 14.65 9.17 13.98
N GLU A 146 13.85 9.31 15.03
CA GLU A 146 14.26 9.68 16.40
C GLU A 146 14.91 11.08 16.50
N VAL A 147 14.90 11.87 15.43
CA VAL A 147 15.36 13.26 15.40
C VAL A 147 14.16 14.21 15.44
N PRO A 148 14.06 15.11 16.43
CA PRO A 148 12.98 16.10 16.49
C PRO A 148 13.03 17.10 15.32
N VAL A 149 11.90 17.25 14.64
CA VAL A 149 11.66 18.30 13.64
C VAL A 149 10.88 19.42 14.30
N ASN A 150 11.47 20.61 14.38
CA ASN A 150 10.79 21.77 14.91
C ASN A 150 9.74 22.28 13.91
N LEU A 151 8.46 22.23 14.28
CA LEU A 151 7.35 22.70 13.45
C LEU A 151 7.02 24.16 13.74
N ALA A 152 7.07 24.53 15.01
CA ALA A 152 6.81 25.86 15.54
C ALA A 152 7.44 26.01 16.94
N PRO A 153 7.50 27.21 17.53
CA PRO A 153 7.99 27.39 18.89
C PRO A 153 7.24 26.51 19.89
N GLY A 154 7.97 25.60 20.55
CA GLY A 154 7.40 24.67 21.52
C GLY A 154 6.60 23.51 20.93
N ILE A 155 6.66 23.27 19.61
CA ILE A 155 5.97 22.18 18.93
C ILE A 155 6.99 21.43 18.04
N ASP A 156 7.27 20.18 18.41
CA ASP A 156 8.18 19.31 17.67
C ASP A 156 7.46 18.03 17.24
N ALA A 157 7.84 17.51 16.07
CA ALA A 157 7.45 16.18 15.60
C ALA A 157 8.67 15.25 15.56
N THR A 158 8.55 14.07 16.14
CA THR A 158 9.58 13.03 16.08
C THR A 158 9.00 11.78 15.44
N PHE A 159 9.69 11.25 14.44
CA PHE A 159 9.28 10.08 13.67
C PHE A 159 9.97 8.84 14.25
N TYR A 160 9.22 7.78 14.47
CA TYR A 160 9.69 6.51 15.01
C TYR A 160 9.33 5.40 14.03
N ASN A 161 10.22 4.44 13.78
CA ASN A 161 9.94 3.37 12.83
C ASN A 161 8.66 2.60 13.22
N ALA A 162 7.69 2.53 12.32
CA ALA A 162 6.45 1.76 12.52
C ALA A 162 6.55 0.32 11.99
N GLY A 163 7.59 -0.02 11.22
CA GLY A 163 7.82 -1.36 10.68
C GLY A 163 6.76 -1.85 9.67
N HIS A 164 5.85 -0.99 9.20
CA HIS A 164 4.74 -1.34 8.31
C HIS A 164 5.16 -1.43 6.85
N ILE A 165 5.67 -0.32 6.32
CA ILE A 165 6.26 -0.25 4.97
C ILE A 165 7.58 0.51 5.04
N LEU A 166 8.41 0.43 4.00
CA LEU A 166 9.68 1.17 3.97
C LEU A 166 9.46 2.67 4.23
N GLY A 167 10.06 3.19 5.29
CA GLY A 167 9.91 4.59 5.71
C GLY A 167 8.66 4.91 6.55
N SER A 168 7.81 3.93 6.86
CA SER A 168 6.61 4.15 7.69
C SER A 168 6.98 4.57 9.10
N ALA A 169 6.27 5.56 9.64
CA ALA A 169 6.55 6.11 10.95
C ALA A 169 5.31 6.24 11.83
N SER A 170 5.49 5.90 13.12
CA SER A 170 4.67 6.45 14.19
C SER A 170 5.23 7.83 14.54
N VAL A 171 4.37 8.84 14.68
CA VAL A 171 4.82 10.23 14.86
C VAL A 171 4.37 10.77 16.21
N GLN A 172 5.33 11.18 17.03
CA GLN A 172 5.08 11.83 18.31
C GLN A 172 5.11 13.34 18.13
N ILE A 173 4.00 13.99 18.46
CA ILE A 173 3.92 15.44 18.57
C ILE A 173 4.17 15.82 20.03
N THR A 174 5.24 16.57 20.25
CA THR A 174 5.63 17.10 21.55
C THR A 174 5.27 18.57 21.62
N VAL A 175 4.41 18.92 22.58
CA VAL A 175 4.06 20.31 22.88
C VAL A 175 4.64 20.69 24.23
N SER A 176 5.58 21.64 24.21
CA SER A 176 6.31 22.14 25.37
C SER A 176 5.80 23.51 25.78
N ARG A 177 5.29 23.61 27.01
CA ARG A 177 4.84 24.85 27.66
C ARG A 177 5.64 25.05 28.96
N PRO A 178 5.68 26.26 29.54
CA PRO A 178 6.33 26.48 30.83
C PRO A 178 5.84 25.49 31.89
N GLY A 179 6.74 24.65 32.39
CA GLY A 179 6.46 23.64 33.42
C GLY A 179 5.62 22.44 32.98
N ARG A 180 5.25 22.31 31.69
CA ARG A 180 4.44 21.18 31.19
C ARG A 180 4.86 20.75 29.80
N LYS A 181 5.13 19.45 29.63
CA LYS A 181 5.31 18.80 28.34
C LYS A 181 4.10 17.88 28.10
N THR A 182 3.59 17.83 26.88
CA THR A 182 2.52 16.91 26.50
C THR A 182 2.89 16.25 25.19
N ARG A 183 2.83 14.92 25.15
CA ARG A 183 3.24 14.07 24.04
C ARG A 183 2.04 13.27 23.52
N ILE A 184 1.74 13.41 22.24
CA ILE A 184 0.71 12.62 21.57
C ILE A 184 1.37 11.82 20.45
N LEU A 185 1.25 10.50 20.51
CA LEU A 185 1.73 9.59 19.48
C LEU A 185 0.59 9.23 18.53
N PHE A 186 0.82 9.37 17.23
CA PHE A 186 0.00 8.80 16.17
C PHE A 186 0.72 7.58 15.61
N SER A 187 0.13 6.40 15.69
CA SER A 187 0.83 5.18 15.27
C SER A 187 1.10 5.13 13.78
N GLY A 188 0.22 5.73 12.97
CA GLY A 188 0.06 5.32 11.57
C GLY A 188 -0.40 3.86 11.52
N ASP A 189 -0.14 3.19 10.42
CA ASP A 189 -0.26 1.73 10.37
C ASP A 189 0.97 1.07 10.98
N LEU A 190 0.76 -0.02 11.72
CA LEU A 190 1.80 -0.75 12.42
C LEU A 190 2.14 -2.04 11.69
N GLY A 191 3.44 -2.27 11.53
CA GLY A 191 3.95 -3.53 11.00
C GLY A 191 3.72 -4.71 11.95
N PRO A 192 3.85 -5.94 11.42
CA PRO A 192 3.89 -7.12 12.28
C PRO A 192 5.12 -7.05 13.20
N GLY A 193 5.07 -7.72 14.36
CA GLY A 193 6.20 -7.72 15.31
C GLY A 193 7.52 -8.22 14.73
N HIS A 194 7.47 -9.06 13.69
CA HIS A 194 8.63 -9.53 12.93
C HIS A 194 8.36 -9.37 11.42
N PRO A 195 8.63 -8.19 10.85
CA PRO A 195 8.51 -7.99 9.41
C PRO A 195 9.60 -8.76 8.66
N ALA A 196 9.29 -9.23 7.44
CA ALA A 196 10.23 -10.03 6.65
C ALA A 196 11.41 -9.22 6.13
N LEU A 197 11.13 -7.99 5.67
CA LEU A 197 12.10 -7.14 5.00
C LEU A 197 12.67 -6.04 5.88
N LEU A 198 11.83 -5.47 6.75
CA LEU A 198 12.10 -4.24 7.47
C LEU A 198 12.64 -4.52 8.87
N SER A 199 13.18 -3.49 9.50
CA SER A 199 13.39 -3.50 10.95
C SER A 199 12.04 -3.44 11.68
N PRO A 200 11.88 -4.14 12.82
CA PRO A 200 10.68 -4.05 13.65
C PRO A 200 10.36 -2.63 14.09
N ALA A 201 9.09 -2.38 14.44
CA ALA A 201 8.67 -1.11 14.99
C ALA A 201 9.48 -0.76 16.27
N SER A 202 9.84 0.52 16.41
CA SER A 202 10.60 1.05 17.55
C SER A 202 9.87 2.29 18.11
N PRO A 203 8.74 2.10 18.81
CA PRO A 203 7.95 3.22 19.34
C PRO A 203 8.67 3.91 20.52
N PRO A 204 8.33 5.16 20.84
CA PRO A 204 8.84 5.83 22.03
C PRO A 204 8.30 5.18 23.31
N GLU A 205 9.08 5.26 24.39
CA GLU A 205 8.66 4.75 25.71
C GLU A 205 7.73 5.73 26.44
N ASP A 206 7.80 7.03 26.13
CA ASP A 206 7.15 8.11 26.84
C ASP A 206 6.11 8.84 25.98
N SER A 207 4.83 8.47 26.10
CA SER A 207 3.70 9.16 25.47
C SER A 207 2.55 9.35 26.46
N ASP A 208 1.96 10.55 26.50
CA ASP A 208 0.81 10.84 27.38
C ASP A 208 -0.51 10.37 26.74
N TYR A 209 -0.58 10.44 25.41
CA TYR A 209 -1.73 10.00 24.61
C TYR A 209 -1.26 9.21 23.40
N VAL A 210 -2.02 8.18 23.03
CA VAL A 210 -1.77 7.38 21.84
C VAL A 210 -3.05 7.33 21.00
N VAL A 211 -2.93 7.75 19.74
CA VAL A 211 -3.92 7.54 18.69
C VAL A 211 -3.39 6.39 17.84
N MET A 212 -4.02 5.21 18.00
CA MET A 212 -3.56 4.00 17.34
C MET A 212 -4.57 3.46 16.33
N GLU A 213 -4.05 2.87 15.26
CA GLU A 213 -4.85 2.05 14.36
C GLU A 213 -5.40 0.80 15.06
N THR A 214 -6.48 0.24 14.53
CA THR A 214 -7.11 -0.97 15.06
C THR A 214 -7.57 -1.89 13.93
N THR A 215 -6.87 -1.92 12.79
CA THR A 215 -7.30 -2.62 11.57
C THR A 215 -7.63 -4.09 11.81
N TYR A 216 -6.90 -4.72 12.73
CA TYR A 216 -7.10 -6.11 13.13
C TYR A 216 -7.37 -6.28 14.63
N GLY A 217 -7.88 -5.24 15.30
CA GLY A 217 -8.14 -5.27 16.74
C GLY A 217 -9.18 -6.30 17.18
N ASP A 218 -9.93 -6.89 16.25
CA ASP A 218 -11.00 -7.86 16.50
C ASP A 218 -10.57 -9.33 16.37
N ARG A 219 -9.32 -9.63 15.98
CA ARG A 219 -8.89 -11.00 15.66
C ARG A 219 -7.42 -11.28 15.96
N LEU A 220 -7.13 -12.56 16.20
CA LEU A 220 -5.75 -13.05 16.27
C LEU A 220 -5.26 -13.45 14.87
N HIS A 221 -3.99 -13.19 14.61
CA HIS A 221 -3.32 -13.62 13.39
C HIS A 221 -2.66 -14.99 13.59
N ARG A 222 -2.69 -15.81 12.53
CA ARG A 222 -1.81 -16.98 12.42
C ARG A 222 -0.36 -16.52 12.35
N SER A 223 0.57 -17.40 12.73
CA SER A 223 1.97 -17.02 12.68
C SER A 223 2.39 -16.73 11.23
N PHE A 224 3.35 -15.82 11.10
CA PHE A 224 3.91 -15.45 9.81
C PHE A 224 4.57 -16.64 9.09
N GLU A 225 5.27 -17.49 9.86
CA GLU A 225 5.92 -18.70 9.34
C GLU A 225 4.91 -19.75 8.84
N GLU A 226 3.80 -19.99 9.55
CA GLU A 226 2.74 -20.87 9.04
C GLU A 226 2.16 -20.37 7.71
N SER A 227 1.98 -19.05 7.59
CA SER A 227 1.48 -18.43 6.35
C SER A 227 2.49 -18.56 5.20
N LYS A 228 3.78 -18.44 5.50
CA LYS A 228 4.88 -18.62 4.55
C LYS A 228 4.92 -20.07 4.05
N GLU A 229 4.85 -21.04 4.96
CA GLU A 229 4.83 -22.47 4.63
C GLU A 229 3.57 -22.90 3.85
N GLU A 230 2.41 -22.36 4.20
CA GLU A 230 1.16 -22.56 3.44
C GLU A 230 1.32 -22.10 1.98
N LEU A 231 1.85 -20.89 1.75
CA LEU A 231 2.12 -20.40 0.40
C LEU A 231 3.09 -21.34 -0.35
N LEU A 232 4.20 -21.76 0.27
CA LEU A 232 5.15 -22.67 -0.36
C LEU A 232 4.48 -24.00 -0.75
N GLY A 233 3.62 -24.54 0.10
CA GLY A 233 2.85 -25.75 -0.18
C GLY A 233 2.03 -25.61 -1.46
N VAL A 234 1.25 -24.52 -1.57
CA VAL A 234 0.42 -24.25 -2.75
C VAL A 234 1.27 -24.09 -4.02
N LEU A 235 2.40 -23.38 -3.93
CA LEU A 235 3.32 -23.22 -5.06
C LEU A 235 3.88 -24.58 -5.49
N THR A 236 4.36 -25.38 -4.56
CA THR A 236 4.99 -26.68 -4.84
C THR A 236 3.99 -27.68 -5.43
N GLU A 237 2.77 -27.74 -4.90
CA GLU A 237 1.69 -28.58 -5.45
C GLU A 237 1.33 -28.14 -6.87
N THR A 238 1.11 -26.84 -7.08
CA THR A 238 0.72 -26.30 -8.39
C THR A 238 1.83 -26.53 -9.42
N TYR A 239 3.10 -26.37 -9.04
CA TYR A 239 4.23 -26.65 -9.92
C TYR A 239 4.42 -28.14 -10.20
N GLY A 240 4.17 -29.00 -9.21
CA GLY A 240 4.29 -30.46 -9.34
C GLY A 240 3.32 -31.04 -10.38
N ARG A 241 2.14 -30.42 -10.54
CA ARG A 241 1.16 -30.77 -11.57
C ARG A 241 1.32 -29.99 -12.89
N GLY A 242 2.40 -29.23 -13.08
CA GLY A 242 2.65 -28.47 -14.32
C GLY A 242 1.89 -27.16 -14.47
N GLY A 243 1.13 -26.76 -13.44
CA GLY A 243 0.28 -25.58 -13.43
C GLY A 243 1.02 -24.25 -13.23
N LYS A 244 0.30 -23.16 -13.49
CA LYS A 244 0.76 -21.78 -13.23
C LYS A 244 0.06 -21.15 -12.04
N VAL A 245 0.69 -20.15 -11.44
CA VAL A 245 0.17 -19.42 -10.28
C VAL A 245 0.07 -17.93 -10.59
N LEU A 246 -1.11 -17.35 -10.42
CA LEU A 246 -1.32 -15.90 -10.48
C LEU A 246 -1.49 -15.34 -9.07
N ILE A 247 -0.68 -14.36 -8.70
CA ILE A 247 -0.68 -13.71 -7.39
C ILE A 247 -1.00 -12.21 -7.55
N PRO A 248 -2.28 -11.82 -7.52
CA PRO A 248 -2.67 -10.41 -7.41
C PRO A 248 -2.28 -9.86 -6.02
N THR A 249 -1.43 -8.85 -5.98
CA THR A 249 -0.93 -8.25 -4.74
C THR A 249 -0.71 -6.75 -4.90
N PHE A 250 -0.87 -6.00 -3.81
CA PHE A 250 -0.50 -4.59 -3.78
C PHE A 250 0.98 -4.43 -4.17
N ALA A 251 1.24 -3.43 -5.04
CA ALA A 251 2.59 -3.15 -5.56
C ALA A 251 3.57 -2.66 -4.48
N LEU A 252 3.04 -2.09 -3.40
CA LEU A 252 3.78 -1.61 -2.25
C LEU A 252 3.79 -2.67 -1.14
N GLU A 253 4.96 -2.91 -0.54
CA GLU A 253 5.25 -3.90 0.52
C GLU A 253 5.05 -5.36 0.10
N ARG A 254 3.82 -5.76 -0.23
CA ARG A 254 3.42 -7.17 -0.37
C ARG A 254 4.05 -7.86 -1.58
N ALA A 255 4.27 -7.13 -2.67
CA ALA A 255 5.04 -7.65 -3.80
C ALA A 255 6.50 -7.93 -3.39
N GLN A 256 7.10 -7.06 -2.58
CA GLN A 256 8.49 -7.17 -2.14
C GLN A 256 8.67 -8.35 -1.17
N ASP A 257 7.75 -8.55 -0.23
CA ASP A 257 7.68 -9.74 0.63
C ASP A 257 7.75 -11.03 -0.19
N LEU A 258 6.87 -11.14 -1.21
CA LEU A 258 6.78 -12.33 -2.05
C LEU A 258 8.09 -12.57 -2.80
N LEU A 259 8.63 -11.54 -3.45
CA LEU A 259 9.90 -11.63 -4.19
C LEU A 259 11.03 -12.13 -3.29
N PHE A 260 11.04 -11.71 -2.03
CA PHE A 260 12.00 -12.19 -1.05
C PHE A 260 11.80 -13.65 -0.69
N PHE A 261 10.58 -14.11 -0.40
CA PHE A 261 10.33 -15.55 -0.12
C PHE A 261 10.67 -16.44 -1.30
N PHE A 262 10.26 -16.05 -2.50
CA PHE A 262 10.59 -16.77 -3.74
C PHE A 262 12.10 -16.95 -3.91
N ARG A 263 12.88 -15.92 -3.55
CA ARG A 263 14.34 -16.00 -3.57
C ARG A 263 14.87 -16.92 -2.47
N GLU A 264 14.42 -16.77 -1.22
CA GLU A 264 14.86 -17.63 -0.10
C GLU A 264 14.63 -19.10 -0.43
N TRP A 265 13.41 -19.48 -0.81
CA TRP A 265 13.07 -20.86 -1.14
C TRP A 265 13.86 -21.39 -2.33
N LYS A 266 14.16 -20.54 -3.32
CA LYS A 266 15.02 -20.93 -4.44
C LYS A 266 16.46 -21.19 -3.99
N SER A 267 17.00 -20.37 -3.09
CA SER A 267 18.35 -20.57 -2.53
C SER A 267 18.43 -21.82 -1.65
N GLU A 268 17.33 -22.19 -1.00
CA GLU A 268 17.18 -23.40 -0.19
C GLU A 268 16.86 -24.65 -1.04
N GLY A 269 16.65 -24.51 -2.35
CA GLY A 269 16.26 -25.63 -3.23
C GLY A 269 14.82 -26.12 -3.03
N ARG A 270 13.97 -25.35 -2.33
CA ARG A 270 12.57 -25.66 -2.02
C ARG A 270 11.60 -25.30 -3.14
N LEU A 271 12.04 -24.53 -4.13
CA LEU A 271 11.31 -24.27 -5.38
C LEU A 271 12.08 -24.77 -6.61
N PRO A 272 11.40 -25.28 -7.66
CA PRO A 272 12.04 -25.78 -8.88
C PRO A 272 12.78 -24.68 -9.66
N GLY A 273 13.78 -25.09 -10.46
CA GLY A 273 14.82 -24.22 -11.01
C GLY A 273 14.47 -23.24 -12.15
N ARG A 274 15.33 -22.22 -12.23
CA ARG A 274 15.62 -21.18 -13.26
C ARG A 274 14.55 -20.17 -13.78
N GLN A 275 13.23 -20.41 -13.78
CA GLN A 275 12.23 -19.38 -14.22
C GLN A 275 10.84 -19.48 -13.52
N SER A 276 10.81 -19.54 -12.20
CA SER A 276 9.60 -19.89 -11.45
C SER A 276 8.66 -18.72 -11.12
N TYR A 277 9.05 -17.45 -11.35
CA TYR A 277 8.18 -16.28 -11.06
C TYR A 277 8.53 -15.03 -11.89
N PHE A 278 7.52 -14.18 -12.14
CA PHE A 278 7.60 -12.91 -12.88
C PHE A 278 6.85 -11.80 -12.13
N LEU A 279 7.36 -10.56 -12.16
CA LEU A 279 6.68 -9.38 -11.61
C LEU A 279 6.15 -8.51 -12.74
N ASP A 280 4.83 -8.47 -12.90
CA ASP A 280 4.11 -7.69 -13.91
C ASP A 280 3.45 -6.45 -13.29
N SER A 281 4.28 -5.52 -12.79
CA SER A 281 3.80 -4.23 -12.29
C SER A 281 4.92 -3.19 -12.38
N PRO A 282 4.80 -2.20 -13.30
CA PRO A 282 5.75 -1.09 -13.37
C PRO A 282 5.91 -0.37 -12.03
N MET A 283 4.80 -0.18 -11.30
CA MET A 283 4.80 0.40 -9.97
C MET A 283 5.61 -0.45 -8.99
N ALA A 284 5.37 -1.76 -8.91
CA ALA A 284 6.09 -2.63 -7.97
C ALA A 284 7.60 -2.71 -8.27
N ILE A 285 7.98 -2.64 -9.55
CA ILE A 285 9.38 -2.56 -9.97
C ILE A 285 10.01 -1.25 -9.44
N ASN A 286 9.36 -0.11 -9.66
CA ASN A 286 9.85 1.19 -9.20
C ASN A 286 9.93 1.27 -7.66
N VAL A 287 8.92 0.74 -6.97
CA VAL A 287 8.94 0.62 -5.50
C VAL A 287 10.15 -0.20 -5.04
N THR A 288 10.46 -1.30 -5.71
CA THR A 288 11.58 -2.15 -5.28
C THR A 288 12.93 -1.46 -5.48
N HIS A 289 13.10 -0.64 -6.52
CA HIS A 289 14.31 0.19 -6.65
C HIS A 289 14.46 1.19 -5.49
N ILE A 290 13.37 1.61 -4.85
CA ILE A 290 13.46 2.43 -3.63
C ILE A 290 13.97 1.60 -2.45
N TYR A 291 13.53 0.35 -2.28
CA TYR A 291 14.08 -0.54 -1.25
C TYR A 291 15.60 -0.72 -1.41
N GLU A 292 16.12 -0.76 -2.63
CA GLU A 292 17.57 -0.84 -2.89
C GLU A 292 18.34 0.45 -2.53
N ARG A 293 17.66 1.60 -2.47
CA ARG A 293 18.27 2.89 -2.12
C ARG A 293 18.37 3.12 -0.61
N PHE A 294 17.56 2.43 0.18
CA PHE A 294 17.48 2.57 1.64
C PHE A 294 17.74 1.23 2.36
N PRO A 295 18.89 0.56 2.10
CA PRO A 295 19.18 -0.73 2.71
C PRO A 295 19.29 -0.67 4.24
N GLU A 296 19.61 0.49 4.81
CA GLU A 296 19.72 0.73 6.26
C GLU A 296 18.40 0.58 7.02
N LEU A 297 17.27 0.59 6.31
CA LEU A 297 15.93 0.38 6.89
C LEU A 297 15.46 -1.08 6.80
N LEU A 298 16.27 -1.95 6.19
CA LEU A 298 16.02 -3.38 6.13
C LEU A 298 16.51 -4.06 7.41
N GLY A 299 15.91 -5.20 7.76
CA GLY A 299 16.35 -5.98 8.92
C GLY A 299 17.81 -6.42 8.80
N ASP A 300 18.49 -6.59 9.94
CA ASP A 300 19.95 -6.81 10.03
C ASP A 300 20.49 -7.90 9.09
N ARG A 301 19.76 -9.00 8.95
CA ARG A 301 20.11 -10.11 8.05
C ARG A 301 20.19 -9.61 6.60
N LEU A 302 19.17 -8.89 6.15
CA LEU A 302 19.08 -8.38 4.78
C LEU A 302 20.11 -7.29 4.52
N LEU A 303 20.28 -6.36 5.46
CA LEU A 303 21.31 -5.34 5.38
C LEU A 303 22.71 -5.97 5.22
N ALA A 304 23.03 -7.00 6.00
CA ALA A 304 24.31 -7.70 5.90
C ALA A 304 24.49 -8.43 4.56
N GLU A 305 23.42 -8.98 3.99
CA GLU A 305 23.46 -9.58 2.66
C GLU A 305 23.61 -8.53 1.54
N PHE A 306 22.94 -7.37 1.67
CA PHE A 306 23.06 -6.23 0.76
C PHE A 306 24.48 -5.67 0.73
N GLN A 307 25.07 -5.42 1.90
CA GLN A 307 26.45 -4.92 2.04
C GLN A 307 27.49 -5.86 1.42
N LYS A 308 27.24 -7.18 1.46
CA LYS A 308 28.10 -8.20 0.82
C LYS A 308 27.89 -8.31 -0.70
N LYS A 309 27.07 -7.44 -1.30
CA LYS A 309 26.61 -7.51 -2.71
C LYS A 309 26.01 -8.88 -3.06
N LYS A 310 25.47 -9.58 -2.05
CA LYS A 310 24.78 -10.86 -2.24
C LYS A 310 23.32 -10.66 -2.64
N ILE A 311 22.81 -9.44 -2.48
CA ILE A 311 21.46 -9.04 -2.89
C ILE A 311 21.54 -7.93 -3.92
N HIS A 312 20.95 -8.22 -5.07
CA HIS A 312 20.16 -7.26 -5.82
C HIS A 312 18.75 -7.84 -5.86
N PHE A 313 17.69 -7.04 -5.84
CA PHE A 313 16.38 -7.53 -6.22
C PHE A 313 16.44 -7.81 -7.73
N CYS A 314 17.05 -8.93 -8.12
CA CYS A 314 17.24 -9.30 -9.51
C CYS A 314 15.87 -9.64 -10.11
N PHE A 315 15.34 -8.70 -10.87
CA PHE A 315 14.21 -8.96 -11.75
C PHE A 315 14.70 -9.67 -13.01
N PRO A 316 14.11 -10.81 -13.41
CA PRO A 316 14.21 -11.23 -14.79
C PRO A 316 13.49 -10.19 -15.67
N ASN A 317 14.25 -9.22 -16.18
CA ASN A 317 13.97 -8.22 -17.21
C ASN A 317 12.49 -7.79 -17.44
N SER A 318 12.23 -6.51 -17.18
CA SER A 318 10.98 -5.75 -17.37
C SER A 318 10.51 -5.57 -18.83
N SER A 319 11.12 -6.26 -19.79
CA SER A 319 10.82 -6.12 -21.22
C SER A 319 10.98 -7.44 -21.96
N LEU A 320 10.36 -8.51 -21.48
CA LEU A 320 10.33 -9.77 -22.21
C LEU A 320 9.05 -9.84 -23.07
N PRO A 321 9.16 -10.11 -24.39
CA PRO A 321 8.00 -10.34 -25.24
C PRO A 321 7.07 -11.40 -24.63
N GLY A 322 5.75 -11.29 -24.83
CA GLY A 322 4.72 -12.20 -24.25
C GLY A 322 5.00 -13.71 -24.39
N ARG A 323 5.90 -14.12 -25.29
CA ARG A 323 6.42 -15.49 -25.44
C ARG A 323 7.22 -16.02 -24.25
N LEU A 324 7.91 -15.19 -23.47
CA LEU A 324 8.71 -15.63 -22.29
C LEU A 324 7.88 -15.61 -21.01
N MET A 325 6.92 -14.70 -20.92
CA MET A 325 5.85 -14.69 -19.94
C MET A 325 5.17 -16.08 -19.89
N ASN A 326 4.85 -16.67 -21.04
CA ASN A 326 4.28 -18.03 -21.11
C ASN A 326 5.13 -19.15 -20.49
N ARG A 327 6.42 -18.92 -20.19
CA ARG A 327 7.32 -19.88 -19.53
C ARG A 327 7.42 -19.71 -18.01
N ALA A 328 6.87 -18.64 -17.44
CA ALA A 328 6.87 -18.42 -16.00
C ALA A 328 5.84 -19.31 -15.31
N GLN A 329 6.22 -19.91 -14.18
CA GLN A 329 5.31 -20.71 -13.35
C GLN A 329 4.49 -19.85 -12.38
N SER A 330 4.98 -18.67 -11.98
CA SER A 330 4.22 -17.68 -11.21
C SER A 330 4.25 -16.30 -11.85
N VAL A 331 3.15 -15.53 -11.70
CA VAL A 331 3.09 -14.10 -12.02
C VAL A 331 2.54 -13.33 -10.84
N ILE A 332 3.31 -12.37 -10.36
CA ILE A 332 2.92 -11.39 -9.35
C ILE A 332 2.46 -10.14 -10.10
N ARG A 333 1.23 -9.67 -9.84
CA ARG A 333 0.63 -8.56 -10.59
C ARG A 333 -0.17 -7.63 -9.67
N ASP A 334 -0.24 -6.36 -10.04
CA ASP A 334 -1.09 -5.40 -9.34
C ASP A 334 -2.59 -5.73 -9.55
N PRO A 335 -3.42 -5.79 -8.48
CA PRO A 335 -4.85 -6.07 -8.59
C PRO A 335 -5.61 -5.00 -9.39
N VAL A 336 -5.12 -3.75 -9.45
CA VAL A 336 -5.76 -2.68 -10.22
C VAL A 336 -5.58 -2.89 -11.73
N GLY A 337 -4.54 -3.63 -12.13
CA GLY A 337 -4.27 -4.05 -13.50
C GLY A 337 -4.93 -5.37 -13.92
N LEU A 338 -5.89 -5.94 -13.15
CA LEU A 338 -6.58 -7.20 -13.46
C LEU A 338 -7.54 -7.13 -14.66
N PHE A 339 -7.46 -6.10 -15.51
CA PHE A 339 -8.27 -5.95 -16.72
C PHE A 339 -7.80 -6.82 -17.90
N TRP A 340 -6.92 -7.80 -17.67
CA TRP A 340 -6.51 -8.80 -18.67
C TRP A 340 -7.38 -10.07 -18.56
N PRO A 341 -7.72 -10.77 -19.66
CA PRO A 341 -8.41 -12.05 -19.58
C PRO A 341 -7.54 -13.07 -18.83
N VAL A 342 -7.82 -13.24 -17.52
CA VAL A 342 -7.25 -14.26 -16.62
C VAL A 342 -7.22 -15.66 -17.26
N ARG A 343 -8.18 -15.89 -18.17
CA ARG A 343 -8.35 -17.11 -18.96
C ARG A 343 -7.23 -17.40 -19.96
N GLU A 344 -6.48 -16.40 -20.43
CA GLU A 344 -5.36 -16.61 -21.34
C GLU A 344 -4.12 -17.20 -20.65
N TRP A 345 -4.05 -17.13 -19.31
CA TRP A 345 -2.87 -17.51 -18.53
C TRP A 345 -3.07 -18.68 -17.57
N CYS A 346 -4.30 -18.92 -17.13
CA CYS A 346 -4.71 -20.17 -16.49
C CYS A 346 -5.48 -21.02 -17.51
N PRO A 347 -4.82 -21.74 -18.44
CA PRO A 347 -5.49 -22.82 -19.15
C PRO A 347 -5.92 -23.90 -18.15
N GLU A 348 -7.10 -24.44 -18.42
CA GLU A 348 -8.07 -24.94 -17.45
C GLU A 348 -7.59 -26.23 -16.72
N GLU A 349 -7.88 -26.34 -15.42
CA GLU A 349 -7.62 -27.42 -14.43
C GLU A 349 -6.31 -27.40 -13.60
N GLU A 350 -5.13 -27.13 -14.15
CA GLU A 350 -3.87 -27.29 -13.39
C GLU A 350 -3.39 -26.01 -12.67
N SER A 351 -3.92 -24.83 -13.01
CA SER A 351 -3.39 -23.54 -12.53
C SER A 351 -4.13 -22.98 -11.31
N SER A 352 -3.47 -22.19 -10.46
CA SER A 352 -4.01 -21.62 -9.20
C SER A 352 -4.00 -20.08 -9.22
N ILE A 353 -5.03 -19.46 -8.62
CA ILE A 353 -5.01 -18.02 -8.28
C ILE A 353 -4.94 -17.89 -6.77
N ILE A 354 -3.93 -17.19 -6.27
CA ILE A 354 -3.65 -17.07 -4.84
C ILE A 354 -3.95 -15.65 -4.36
N TRP A 355 -4.84 -15.53 -3.37
CA TRP A 355 -5.18 -14.25 -2.74
C TRP A 355 -4.83 -14.23 -1.24
N ARG A 356 -3.96 -13.29 -0.83
CA ARG A 356 -3.29 -13.33 0.50
C ARG A 356 -4.19 -13.03 1.71
N ARG A 357 -5.37 -12.41 1.58
CA ARG A 357 -6.21 -12.10 2.76
C ARG A 357 -6.69 -13.36 3.52
N ARG A 358 -6.58 -14.56 2.91
CA ARG A 358 -6.67 -15.88 3.58
C ARG A 358 -5.82 -17.00 2.94
N TRP A 359 -4.92 -16.72 1.99
CA TRP A 359 -4.33 -17.73 1.10
C TRP A 359 -5.36 -18.73 0.55
N LYS A 360 -6.59 -18.26 0.31
CA LYS A 360 -7.62 -19.12 -0.28
C LYS A 360 -7.20 -19.43 -1.72
N ILE A 361 -6.88 -20.70 -1.97
CA ILE A 361 -6.84 -21.27 -3.31
C ILE A 361 -8.27 -21.15 -3.84
N LEU A 362 -8.46 -20.35 -4.88
CA LEU A 362 -9.65 -20.52 -5.71
C LEU A 362 -9.38 -21.77 -6.56
N ASP A 363 -9.92 -22.90 -6.12
CA ASP A 363 -9.86 -24.17 -6.85
C ASP A 363 -10.53 -23.99 -8.23
N PRO A 364 -9.85 -24.35 -9.34
CA PRO A 364 -10.46 -24.41 -10.66
C PRO A 364 -11.71 -25.31 -10.73
N ALA A 365 -11.87 -26.26 -9.81
CA ALA A 365 -12.97 -27.24 -9.77
C ALA A 365 -14.31 -26.69 -9.23
N TRP A 366 -14.60 -25.40 -9.40
CA TRP A 366 -15.99 -24.94 -9.45
C TRP A 366 -16.61 -25.47 -10.76
N SER A 367 -17.20 -26.67 -10.65
CA SER A 367 -17.59 -27.60 -11.72
C SER A 367 -17.98 -26.96 -13.07
N LEU A 368 -17.21 -27.34 -14.09
CA LEU A 368 -17.39 -27.13 -15.52
C LEU A 368 -18.61 -27.84 -16.15
N SER A 369 -19.62 -28.26 -15.37
CA SER A 369 -20.76 -29.02 -15.91
C SER A 369 -21.88 -28.16 -16.53
N ASP A 370 -21.79 -26.83 -16.51
CA ASP A 370 -22.86 -25.98 -17.07
C ASP A 370 -22.32 -24.95 -18.09
N THR A 371 -21.92 -25.46 -19.25
CA THR A 371 -21.27 -24.75 -20.36
C THR A 371 -22.19 -23.82 -21.17
N ARG A 372 -23.34 -23.36 -20.63
CA ARG A 372 -24.34 -22.61 -21.41
C ARG A 372 -24.56 -21.13 -21.09
N ARG A 373 -23.75 -20.47 -20.25
CA ARG A 373 -23.89 -19.01 -20.05
C ARG A 373 -22.56 -18.27 -20.08
N ARG A 374 -22.21 -17.78 -21.28
CA ARG A 374 -21.05 -16.90 -21.57
C ARG A 374 -21.10 -15.53 -20.83
N GLU A 375 -22.22 -15.17 -20.21
CA GLU A 375 -22.44 -13.83 -19.63
C GLU A 375 -22.36 -13.76 -18.10
N HIS A 376 -22.07 -14.88 -17.41
CA HIS A 376 -22.13 -14.94 -15.94
C HIS A 376 -20.79 -15.15 -15.23
N TRP A 377 -19.65 -15.14 -15.93
CA TRP A 377 -18.33 -15.34 -15.32
C TRP A 377 -17.77 -14.08 -14.65
N GLU A 378 -18.04 -12.91 -15.22
CA GLU A 378 -17.45 -11.67 -14.75
C GLU A 378 -18.05 -11.24 -13.40
N GLU A 379 -19.36 -11.37 -13.21
CA GLU A 379 -20.00 -10.88 -12.00
C GLU A 379 -19.61 -11.63 -10.71
N PRO A 380 -19.54 -12.97 -10.66
CA PRO A 380 -19.15 -13.74 -9.46
C PRO A 380 -17.65 -13.68 -9.16
N PHE A 381 -16.78 -13.76 -10.19
CA PHE A 381 -15.34 -13.57 -10.04
C PHE A 381 -15.03 -12.15 -9.56
N TRP A 382 -15.61 -11.13 -10.21
CA TRP A 382 -15.46 -9.75 -9.77
C TRP A 382 -16.20 -9.44 -8.47
N LYS A 383 -17.28 -10.15 -8.09
CA LYS A 383 -17.88 -10.07 -6.74
C LYS A 383 -16.98 -10.71 -5.69
N ALA A 384 -16.28 -11.81 -5.99
CA ALA A 384 -15.31 -12.42 -5.09
C ALA A 384 -14.08 -11.51 -4.94
N VAL A 385 -13.53 -10.99 -6.04
CA VAL A 385 -12.45 -9.99 -6.05
C VAL A 385 -12.90 -8.71 -5.34
N LYS A 386 -14.10 -8.17 -5.61
CA LYS A 386 -14.63 -6.99 -4.90
C LYS A 386 -14.92 -7.24 -3.43
N ARG A 387 -15.43 -8.41 -3.04
CA ARG A 387 -15.60 -8.77 -1.63
C ARG A 387 -14.24 -8.94 -0.93
N CYS A 388 -13.25 -9.45 -1.64
CA CYS A 388 -11.89 -9.59 -1.14
C CYS A 388 -11.19 -8.23 -1.01
N VAL A 389 -11.28 -7.36 -2.02
CA VAL A 389 -10.61 -6.05 -2.12
C VAL A 389 -11.33 -4.94 -1.37
N PHE A 390 -12.67 -4.95 -1.31
CA PHE A 390 -13.48 -3.83 -0.80
C PHE A 390 -14.44 -4.15 0.37
N ARG A 391 -14.61 -5.40 0.82
CA ARG A 391 -15.27 -5.62 2.12
C ARG A 391 -14.27 -5.40 3.24
N GLU A 392 -14.23 -4.19 3.77
CA GLU A 392 -14.08 -4.00 5.21
C GLU A 392 -15.29 -4.70 5.85
N SER A 393 -15.02 -5.72 6.67
CA SER A 393 -16.03 -6.34 7.53
C SER A 393 -15.48 -6.42 8.92
#